data_AF-A0A2S0WMQ4-F1
#
_entry.id   AF-A0A2S0WMQ4-F1
#
_cell.length_a   1.000
_cell.length_b   1.000
_cell.length_c   1.000
_cell.angle_alpha   90.00
_cell.angle_beta   90.00
_cell.angle_gamma   90.00
#
_symmetry.space_group_name_H-M   'P 1'
#
loop_
_entity.id
_entity.type
_entity.pdbx_description
1 polymer ?
#
loop_
_entity_poly.entity_id
_entity_poly.type
_entity_poly.pdbx_seq_one_letter_code
_entity_poly.pdbx_strand_id
1 'polypeptide(L)'
;MILTATALLLAGCTSGGDDSSSDGARGGDTETKKPGKPSATRTTPTPSGPACADVWKAGATLPKDYAQCVQDGEPGPQDETPCRDGSTLVIFDDTLYAVTGGRIVEPDVSPLQDTEEFGAAFSACTGEE
;
A
#
# COMPACT_ATOMS: atom_id res chain seq x y z
N MET A 1 33.60 -5.48 25.59
CA MET A 1 34.44 -4.96 24.49
C MET A 1 34.44 -5.98 23.37
N ILE A 2 33.94 -5.62 22.19
CA ILE A 2 34.56 -5.82 20.87
C ILE A 2 33.68 -4.99 19.92
N LEU A 3 34.23 -3.86 19.49
CA LEU A 3 33.77 -3.06 18.35
C LEU A 3 34.20 -3.80 17.08
N THR A 4 33.30 -4.01 16.14
CA THR A 4 33.66 -4.26 14.73
C THR A 4 32.79 -3.39 13.85
N ALA A 5 33.37 -2.27 13.43
CA ALA A 5 32.94 -1.44 12.32
C ALA A 5 33.48 -2.00 10.99
N THR A 6 33.24 -1.26 9.89
CA THR A 6 33.72 -1.40 8.49
C THR A 6 32.93 -2.38 7.58
N ALA A 7 32.50 -2.04 6.35
CA ALA A 7 32.73 -0.87 5.49
C ALA A 7 31.65 -0.77 4.39
N LEU A 8 31.33 0.46 3.93
CA LEU A 8 30.60 0.71 2.68
C LEU A 8 31.49 0.50 1.45
N LEU A 9 30.95 -0.11 0.39
CA LEU A 9 31.44 0.06 -1.00
C LEU A 9 30.24 0.29 -1.93
N LEU A 10 30.15 1.52 -2.44
CA LEU A 10 29.34 1.94 -3.58
C LEU A 10 30.10 1.69 -4.89
N ALA A 11 29.33 1.67 -5.99
CA ALA A 11 29.72 1.80 -7.41
C ALA A 11 29.90 0.49 -8.20
N GLY A 12 28.82 0.09 -8.86
CA GLY A 12 28.83 -0.80 -10.03
C GLY A 12 27.98 -0.20 -11.14
N CYS A 13 28.57 0.71 -11.92
CA CYS A 13 27.99 1.24 -13.15
C CYS A 13 29.10 1.18 -14.22
N THR A 14 28.97 0.27 -15.18
CA THR A 14 29.67 0.36 -16.46
C THR A 14 28.79 -0.27 -17.52
N SER A 15 27.98 0.59 -18.15
CA SER A 15 27.26 0.28 -19.38
C SER A 15 28.17 0.61 -20.55
N GLY A 16 28.25 -0.34 -21.48
CA GLY A 16 29.15 -0.35 -22.62
C GLY A 16 28.94 0.79 -23.62
N GLY A 17 29.98 0.99 -24.43
CA GLY A 17 30.04 1.97 -25.51
C GLY A 17 29.22 1.58 -26.74
N ASP A 18 29.16 2.51 -27.70
CA ASP A 18 29.86 2.39 -28.99
C ASP A 18 29.63 3.65 -29.86
N ASP A 19 30.67 3.94 -30.63
CA ASP A 19 30.90 4.91 -31.71
C ASP A 19 29.72 5.53 -32.49
N SER A 20 29.84 6.83 -32.80
CA SER A 20 30.06 7.29 -34.20
C SER A 20 30.06 8.81 -34.28
N SER A 21 31.20 9.39 -34.66
CA SER A 21 31.29 10.76 -35.17
C SER A 21 31.34 10.73 -36.68
N SER A 22 30.43 11.44 -37.34
CA SER A 22 30.69 12.05 -38.66
C SER A 22 29.65 13.12 -39.01
N ASP A 23 30.20 14.31 -39.28
CA ASP A 23 29.89 15.26 -40.35
C ASP A 23 28.46 15.77 -40.62
N GLY A 24 28.36 17.10 -40.83
CA GLY A 24 27.44 17.62 -41.84
C GLY A 24 26.68 18.91 -41.51
N ALA A 25 27.33 20.03 -41.79
CA ALA A 25 26.82 21.28 -42.38
C ALA A 25 25.31 21.67 -42.34
N ARG A 26 25.11 22.94 -41.94
CA ARG A 26 24.31 24.03 -42.56
C ARG A 26 22.80 23.87 -42.79
N GLY A 27 22.09 24.96 -42.45
CA GLY A 27 20.69 25.24 -42.81
C GLY A 27 19.85 25.29 -41.55
N GLY A 28 19.35 26.45 -41.09
CA GLY A 28 18.44 27.27 -41.85
C GLY A 28 17.04 27.03 -41.28
N ASP A 29 16.53 28.06 -40.59
CA ASP A 29 15.12 28.43 -40.57
C ASP A 29 14.11 27.37 -40.09
N THR A 30 13.51 27.60 -38.93
CA THR A 30 12.06 27.87 -38.80
C THR A 30 11.65 27.61 -37.36
N GLU A 31 11.28 28.71 -36.70
CA GLU A 31 10.47 28.77 -35.50
C GLU A 31 9.27 27.80 -35.59
N THR A 32 9.37 26.65 -34.95
CA THR A 32 8.20 25.83 -34.62
C THR A 32 8.15 25.75 -33.10
N LYS A 33 7.43 26.71 -32.49
CA LYS A 33 6.86 26.55 -31.16
C LYS A 33 6.01 25.27 -31.18
N LYS A 34 6.61 24.14 -30.83
CA LYS A 34 5.85 22.94 -30.46
C LYS A 34 4.95 23.35 -29.30
N PRO A 35 3.62 23.21 -29.42
CA PRO A 35 2.75 23.34 -28.27
C PRO A 35 3.24 22.34 -27.23
N GLY A 36 3.57 22.84 -26.04
CA GLY A 36 3.93 22.00 -24.91
C GLY A 36 2.88 20.91 -24.76
N LYS A 37 3.32 19.66 -24.89
CA LYS A 37 2.50 18.49 -24.55
C LYS A 37 1.92 18.77 -23.15
N PRO A 38 0.60 18.71 -22.95
CA PRO A 38 0.05 18.89 -21.62
C PRO A 38 0.74 17.87 -20.72
N SER A 39 1.48 18.39 -19.73
CA SER A 39 1.98 17.57 -18.65
C SER A 39 0.71 17.00 -18.01
N ALA A 40 0.45 15.71 -18.22
CA ALA A 40 -0.66 15.05 -17.56
C ALA A 40 -0.33 15.08 -16.07
N THR A 41 -0.88 16.07 -15.37
CA THR A 41 -0.90 16.08 -13.92
C THR A 41 -1.51 14.75 -13.52
N ARG A 42 -0.70 13.87 -12.94
CA ARG A 42 -1.18 12.65 -12.31
C ARG A 42 -1.97 13.12 -11.09
N THR A 43 -3.25 13.41 -11.28
CA THR A 43 -4.17 13.60 -10.17
C THR A 43 -4.30 12.23 -9.54
N THR A 44 -3.63 12.01 -8.42
CA THR A 44 -3.89 10.84 -7.58
C THR A 44 -5.37 10.89 -7.26
N PRO A 45 -6.15 9.85 -7.59
CA PRO A 45 -7.58 9.85 -7.29
C PRO A 45 -7.76 10.04 -5.79
N THR A 46 -8.64 10.97 -5.41
CA THR A 46 -9.05 11.14 -4.02
C THR A 46 -9.65 9.81 -3.54
N PRO A 47 -9.22 9.28 -2.38
CA PRO A 47 -9.80 8.06 -1.85
C PRO A 47 -11.31 8.25 -1.69
N SER A 48 -12.06 7.28 -2.17
CA SER A 48 -13.52 7.29 -2.18
C SER A 48 -14.01 6.04 -1.47
N GLY A 49 -14.90 6.22 -0.51
CA GLY A 49 -15.40 5.14 0.32
C GLY A 49 -16.29 5.66 1.45
N PRO A 50 -16.93 4.76 2.21
CA PRO A 50 -17.65 5.13 3.41
C PRO A 50 -16.70 5.69 4.49
N ALA A 51 -17.24 6.48 5.41
CA ALA A 51 -16.47 6.92 6.57
C ALA A 51 -16.07 5.72 7.42
N CYS A 52 -14.82 5.67 7.90
CA CYS A 52 -14.34 4.56 8.71
C CYS A 52 -15.19 4.35 9.97
N ALA A 53 -15.59 5.43 10.65
CA ALA A 53 -16.48 5.38 11.81
C ALA A 53 -17.88 4.81 11.52
N ASP A 54 -18.31 4.78 10.26
CA ASP A 54 -19.59 4.20 9.88
C ASP A 54 -19.53 2.70 9.66
N VAL A 55 -18.38 2.21 9.18
CA VAL A 55 -18.13 0.79 8.89
C VAL A 55 -17.62 0.06 10.12
N TRP A 56 -16.61 0.63 10.79
CA TRP A 56 -15.91 0.01 11.90
C TRP A 56 -16.63 0.25 13.22
N LYS A 57 -17.67 -0.56 13.44
CA LYS A 57 -18.45 -0.57 14.68
C LYS A 57 -18.34 -1.95 15.30
N ALA A 58 -17.86 -2.01 16.55
CA ALA A 58 -17.77 -3.25 17.30
C ALA A 58 -19.09 -4.03 17.27
N GLY A 59 -19.01 -5.29 16.87
CA GLY A 59 -20.13 -6.20 16.76
C GLY A 59 -21.00 -6.07 15.50
N ALA A 60 -20.75 -5.09 14.63
CA ALA A 60 -21.35 -5.02 13.31
C ALA A 60 -20.76 -6.09 12.37
N THR A 61 -21.30 -6.20 11.16
CA THR A 61 -20.79 -7.10 10.11
C THR A 61 -20.03 -6.29 9.08
N LEU A 62 -18.78 -6.68 8.80
CA LEU A 62 -18.00 -6.08 7.73
C LEU A 62 -18.55 -6.58 6.38
N PRO A 63 -18.85 -5.70 5.41
CA PRO A 63 -19.29 -6.12 4.08
C PRO A 63 -18.31 -7.10 3.42
N LYS A 64 -18.82 -8.02 2.59
CA LYS A 64 -17.98 -8.97 1.85
C LYS A 64 -17.12 -8.27 0.79
N ASP A 65 -17.65 -7.20 0.24
CA ASP A 65 -17.04 -6.33 -0.75
C ASP A 65 -16.30 -5.13 -0.13
N TYR A 66 -16.05 -5.15 1.19
CA TYR A 66 -15.27 -4.11 1.85
C TYR A 66 -13.84 -4.09 1.28
N ALA A 67 -13.45 -2.92 0.78
CA ALA A 67 -12.11 -2.69 0.24
C ALA A 67 -11.33 -1.68 1.09
N GLN A 68 -11.91 -0.51 1.33
CA GLN A 68 -11.30 0.52 2.17
C GLN A 68 -12.36 1.49 2.69
N CYS A 69 -12.07 2.14 3.80
CA CYS A 69 -12.83 3.28 4.30
C CYS A 69 -11.99 4.56 4.20
N VAL A 70 -12.65 5.70 4.38
CA VAL A 70 -12.00 7.02 4.37
C VAL A 70 -12.10 7.65 5.75
N GLN A 71 -10.99 8.17 6.25
CA GLN A 71 -10.87 8.92 7.49
C GLN A 71 -10.05 10.18 7.20
N ASP A 72 -10.59 11.35 7.57
CA ASP A 72 -9.92 12.65 7.37
C ASP A 72 -9.48 12.95 5.92
N GLY A 73 -10.15 12.34 4.94
CA GLY A 73 -9.84 12.51 3.51
C GLY A 73 -8.71 11.61 3.00
N GLU A 74 -8.20 10.71 3.83
CA GLU A 74 -7.19 9.70 3.52
C GLU A 74 -7.77 8.28 3.68
N PRO A 75 -7.16 7.25 3.06
CA PRO A 75 -7.52 5.86 3.35
C PRO A 75 -7.33 5.58 4.85
N GLY A 76 -8.33 4.95 5.47
CA GLY A 76 -8.24 4.57 6.88
C GLY A 76 -7.06 3.63 7.16
N PRO A 77 -6.46 3.68 8.36
CA PRO A 77 -5.39 2.77 8.75
C PRO A 77 -5.93 1.36 8.82
N GLN A 78 -5.53 0.52 7.85
CA GLN A 78 -5.93 -0.87 7.81
C GLN A 78 -4.79 -1.78 7.35
N ASP A 79 -4.71 -2.95 7.97
CA ASP A 79 -3.85 -4.05 7.53
C ASP A 79 -4.72 -5.17 6.98
N GLU A 80 -4.44 -5.58 5.74
CA GLU A 80 -5.21 -6.57 5.00
C GLU A 80 -4.39 -7.85 4.84
N THR A 81 -4.89 -8.95 5.40
CA THR A 81 -4.33 -10.28 5.24
C THR A 81 -5.29 -11.15 4.42
N PRO A 82 -4.90 -11.61 3.21
CA PRO A 82 -5.74 -12.49 2.41
C PRO A 82 -5.86 -13.87 3.08
N CYS A 83 -7.09 -14.35 3.25
CA CYS A 83 -7.38 -15.69 3.76
C CYS A 83 -7.37 -16.75 2.64
N ARG A 84 -7.18 -18.01 3.04
CA ARG A 84 -7.17 -19.17 2.11
C ARG A 84 -8.49 -19.40 1.38
N ASP A 85 -9.60 -18.99 1.97
CA ASP A 85 -10.95 -19.09 1.41
C ASP A 85 -11.32 -17.94 0.45
N GLY A 86 -10.40 -16.97 0.27
CA GLY A 86 -10.58 -15.82 -0.62
C GLY A 86 -11.22 -14.61 0.06
N SER A 87 -11.62 -14.71 1.33
CA SER A 87 -11.94 -13.56 2.17
C SER A 87 -10.66 -12.81 2.59
N THR A 88 -10.81 -11.62 3.16
CA THR A 88 -9.69 -10.82 3.69
C THR A 88 -9.89 -10.58 5.16
N LEU A 89 -8.92 -10.91 6.00
CA LEU A 89 -8.85 -10.45 7.37
C LEU A 89 -8.33 -9.02 7.37
N VAL A 90 -9.12 -8.09 7.89
CA VAL A 90 -8.78 -6.68 7.96
C VAL A 90 -8.65 -6.28 9.42
N ILE A 91 -7.53 -5.66 9.76
CA ILE A 91 -7.28 -5.02 11.04
C ILE A 91 -7.43 -3.51 10.82
N PHE A 92 -8.14 -2.82 11.69
CA PHE A 92 -8.36 -1.39 11.62
C PHE A 92 -7.86 -0.71 12.90
N ASP A 93 -7.03 0.32 12.72
CA ASP A 93 -6.48 1.16 13.79
C ASP A 93 -5.85 0.35 14.95
N ASP A 94 -5.30 -0.85 14.67
CA ASP A 94 -4.74 -1.79 15.66
C ASP A 94 -5.66 -2.18 16.84
N THR A 95 -6.95 -1.85 16.75
CA THR A 95 -7.94 -2.00 17.82
C THR A 95 -9.14 -2.85 17.41
N LEU A 96 -9.47 -2.88 16.12
CA LEU A 96 -10.58 -3.64 15.57
C LEU A 96 -10.08 -4.64 14.54
N TYR A 97 -10.71 -5.80 14.46
CA TYR A 97 -10.44 -6.74 13.36
C TYR A 97 -11.71 -7.44 12.89
N ALA A 98 -11.73 -7.83 11.62
CA ALA A 98 -12.82 -8.59 11.01
C ALA A 98 -12.36 -9.31 9.75
N VAL A 99 -12.92 -10.48 9.48
CA VAL A 99 -12.87 -11.07 8.13
C VAL A 99 -13.97 -10.43 7.29
N THR A 100 -13.74 -10.17 6.00
CA THR A 100 -14.77 -9.66 5.09
C THR A 100 -16.00 -10.57 5.08
N GLY A 101 -17.18 -9.99 5.25
CA GLY A 101 -18.43 -10.75 5.48
C GLY A 101 -18.62 -11.31 6.89
N GLY A 102 -17.65 -11.12 7.77
CA GLY A 102 -17.63 -11.55 9.16
C GLY A 102 -17.99 -10.43 10.14
N ARG A 103 -17.94 -10.77 11.43
CA ARG A 103 -18.24 -9.82 12.51
C ARG A 103 -17.00 -9.00 12.86
N ILE A 104 -17.21 -7.72 13.14
CA ILE A 104 -16.19 -6.82 13.67
C ILE A 104 -16.03 -7.07 15.16
N VAL A 105 -14.79 -7.36 15.56
CA VAL A 105 -14.40 -7.64 16.93
C VAL A 105 -13.51 -6.52 17.45
N GLU A 106 -13.80 -6.07 18.66
CA GLU A 106 -13.00 -5.10 19.42
C GLU A 106 -12.57 -5.80 20.71
N PRO A 107 -11.35 -6.35 20.79
CA PRO A 107 -10.86 -6.96 22.01
C PRO A 107 -10.56 -5.90 23.08
N ASP A 108 -10.77 -6.25 24.35
CA ASP A 108 -10.54 -5.36 25.50
C ASP A 108 -9.05 -5.09 25.82
N VAL A 109 -8.11 -5.63 25.03
CA VAL A 109 -6.67 -5.52 25.27
C VAL A 109 -5.93 -5.03 24.02
N SER A 110 -4.85 -4.28 24.24
CA SER A 110 -4.01 -3.72 23.18
C SER A 110 -2.54 -4.09 23.37
N PRO A 111 -1.83 -4.49 22.29
CA PRO A 111 -2.32 -4.60 20.91
C PRO A 111 -3.20 -5.85 20.73
N LEU A 112 -4.20 -5.78 19.84
CA LEU A 112 -5.12 -6.91 19.61
C LEU A 112 -4.42 -8.18 19.13
N GLN A 113 -3.24 -8.02 18.52
CA GLN A 113 -2.46 -9.08 17.90
C GLN A 113 -1.90 -10.08 18.93
N ASP A 114 -1.77 -9.66 20.19
CA ASP A 114 -1.33 -10.50 21.31
C ASP A 114 -2.49 -11.33 21.92
N THR A 115 -3.72 -11.21 21.40
CA THR A 115 -4.87 -11.97 21.91
C THR A 115 -4.95 -13.38 21.33
N GLU A 116 -5.34 -14.34 22.16
CA GLU A 116 -5.67 -15.69 21.70
C GLU A 116 -6.82 -15.68 20.67
N GLU A 117 -7.76 -14.73 20.80
CA GLU A 117 -8.90 -14.60 19.89
C GLU A 117 -8.48 -14.13 18.48
N PHE A 118 -7.57 -13.15 18.40
CA PHE A 118 -6.96 -12.75 17.14
C PHE A 118 -6.11 -13.87 16.55
N GLY A 119 -5.26 -14.52 17.36
CA GLY A 119 -4.43 -15.64 16.91
C GLY A 119 -5.25 -16.77 16.31
N ALA A 120 -6.37 -17.14 16.94
CA ALA A 120 -7.29 -18.15 16.42
C ALA A 120 -7.94 -17.70 15.09
N ALA A 121 -8.36 -16.44 14.98
CA ALA A 121 -8.92 -15.89 13.74
C ALA A 121 -7.88 -15.84 12.61
N PHE A 122 -6.65 -15.47 12.93
CA PHE A 122 -5.53 -15.42 11.99
C PHE A 122 -5.17 -16.81 11.49
N SER A 123 -4.94 -17.78 12.38
CA SER A 123 -4.67 -19.18 11.99
C SER A 123 -5.81 -19.80 11.18
N ALA A 124 -7.07 -19.49 11.53
CA ALA A 124 -8.21 -19.96 10.74
C ALA A 124 -8.25 -19.36 9.32
N CYS A 125 -7.85 -18.09 9.19
CA CYS A 125 -7.76 -17.34 7.94
C CYS A 125 -6.59 -17.80 7.06
N THR A 126 -5.36 -17.84 7.59
CA THR A 126 -4.15 -18.20 6.82
C THR A 126 -3.99 -19.70 6.64
N GLY A 127 -4.56 -20.50 7.54
CA GLY A 127 -4.40 -21.95 7.54
C GLY A 127 -3.03 -22.42 8.05
N GLU A 128 -2.32 -21.56 8.76
CA GLU A 128 -1.08 -21.92 9.47
C GLU A 128 -1.46 -22.71 10.74
N GLU A 129 -1.18 -24.02 10.71
CA GLU A 129 -1.29 -24.96 11.85
C GLU A 129 0.08 -25.22 12.49
#